data_AF-A0A6G0VZP8-F1
#
_entry.id   AF-A0A6G0VZP8-F1
#
_cell.length_a   1.000
_cell.length_b   1.000
_cell.length_c   1.000
_cell.angle_alpha   90.00
_cell.angle_beta   90.00
_cell.angle_gamma   90.00
#
_symmetry.space_group_name_H-M   'P 1'
#
loop_
_entity.id
_entity.type
_entity.pdbx_description
1 polymer ?
#
loop_
_entity_poly.entity_id
_entity_poly.type
_entity_poly.pdbx_seq_one_letter_code
_entity_poly.pdbx_strand_id
1 'polypeptide(L)'
;MYQLYNKMDNHTYNKFILITSVQQIGRKLQELENFGINLNNSDIEDDFIFLKDHISGPLIKGCTVPQYSILKLNGMKFEAQNKANNCCGVKNKRIVIIENICCNKDIKDYVIVDKEFMNKKPLYSLPYSSSYLGIFEVSKLSHRNMWPVKCIMLKYYLFPIPENNSKFAAFPLLHIEQEERPQLYCIIIEFNDGLQLIPHNWILSKQL
;
A
#
# COMPACT_ATOMS: atom_id res chain seq x y z
N MET A 1 7.48 13.11 -27.43
CA MET A 1 8.75 13.78 -27.78
C MET A 1 8.75 15.12 -27.07
N TYR A 2 9.66 15.27 -26.10
CA TYR A 2 10.12 16.50 -25.43
C TYR A 2 9.52 17.83 -25.90
N GLN A 3 8.75 18.50 -25.04
CA GLN A 3 8.74 19.97 -24.93
C GLN A 3 7.77 20.40 -23.82
N LEU A 4 8.32 20.72 -22.64
CA LEU A 4 7.84 21.74 -21.69
C LEU A 4 8.82 21.75 -20.50
N TYR A 5 10.05 22.18 -20.79
CA TYR A 5 11.00 22.60 -19.77
C TYR A 5 11.41 24.04 -20.08
N ASN A 6 11.58 24.83 -19.02
CA ASN A 6 11.75 26.30 -18.92
C ASN A 6 10.42 27.01 -18.62
N LYS A 7 10.19 27.63 -17.45
CA LYS A 7 11.10 28.47 -16.66
C LYS A 7 10.65 28.49 -15.19
N MET A 8 11.22 27.64 -14.34
CA MET A 8 11.35 27.93 -12.91
C MET A 8 12.85 27.94 -12.66
N ASP A 9 13.38 29.02 -12.09
CA ASP A 9 14.79 28.99 -11.67
C ASP A 9 14.99 27.88 -10.62
N ASN A 10 16.20 27.32 -10.57
CA ASN A 10 16.51 26.17 -9.70
C ASN A 10 16.15 26.45 -8.23
N HIS A 11 16.21 27.71 -7.79
CA HIS A 11 15.89 28.09 -6.42
C HIS A 11 14.37 28.02 -6.15
N THR A 12 13.55 28.54 -7.05
CA THR A 12 12.08 28.52 -7.00
C THR A 12 11.56 27.11 -7.23
N TYR A 13 12.21 26.33 -8.09
CA TYR A 13 11.94 24.93 -8.32
C TYR A 13 12.20 24.09 -7.07
N ASN A 14 13.40 24.20 -6.47
CA ASN A 14 13.74 23.51 -5.23
C ASN A 14 12.84 23.94 -4.07
N LYS A 15 12.52 25.23 -3.98
CA LYS A 15 11.59 25.76 -2.97
C LYS A 15 10.17 25.22 -3.17
N PHE A 16 9.67 25.15 -4.40
CA PHE A 16 8.34 24.61 -4.70
C PHE A 16 8.26 23.10 -4.45
N ILE A 17 9.30 22.35 -4.82
CA ILE A 17 9.45 20.93 -4.48
C ILE A 17 9.46 20.75 -2.97
N LEU A 18 10.31 21.47 -2.23
CA LEU A 18 10.35 21.39 -0.77
C LEU A 18 9.00 21.73 -0.13
N ILE A 19 8.32 22.79 -0.59
CA ILE A 19 7.00 23.19 -0.06
C ILE A 19 5.96 22.10 -0.34
N THR A 20 5.91 21.57 -1.56
CA THR A 20 4.96 20.53 -1.93
C THR A 20 5.22 19.21 -1.19
N SER A 21 6.49 18.81 -1.06
CA SER A 21 6.90 17.65 -0.26
C SER A 21 6.49 17.81 1.21
N VAL A 22 6.71 18.98 1.81
CA VAL A 22 6.33 19.25 3.20
C VAL A 22 4.82 19.25 3.39
N GLN A 23 4.05 19.80 2.45
CA GLN A 23 2.58 19.76 2.51
C GLN A 23 2.03 18.33 2.41
N GLN A 24 2.59 17.51 1.53
CA GLN A 24 2.21 16.09 1.40
C GLN A 24 2.56 15.31 2.68
N ILE A 25 3.74 15.55 3.27
CA ILE A 25 4.14 14.96 4.55
C ILE A 25 3.19 15.40 5.67
N GLY A 26 2.88 16.71 5.76
CA GLY A 26 1.99 17.25 6.77
C GLY A 26 0.59 16.65 6.71
N ARG A 27 0.02 16.51 5.50
CA ARG A 27 -1.25 15.80 5.32
C ARG A 27 -1.14 14.35 5.77
N LYS A 28 -0.08 13.64 5.39
CA LYS A 28 0.10 12.23 5.78
C LYS A 28 0.26 12.04 7.29
N LEU A 29 0.93 12.96 7.98
CA LEU A 29 1.04 12.95 9.44
C LEU A 29 -0.33 13.14 10.10
N GLN A 30 -1.13 14.08 9.61
CA GLN A 30 -2.50 14.26 10.07
C GLN A 30 -3.36 13.00 9.84
N GLU A 31 -3.20 12.33 8.69
CA GLU A 31 -3.87 11.04 8.44
C GLU A 31 -3.45 9.97 9.45
N LEU A 32 -2.15 9.87 9.76
CA LEU A 32 -1.63 8.90 10.73
C LEU A 32 -2.15 9.17 12.14
N GLU A 33 -2.24 10.44 12.55
CA GLU A 33 -2.81 10.84 13.83
C GLU A 33 -4.28 10.44 13.92
N ASN A 34 -5.08 10.76 12.91
CA ASN A 34 -6.50 10.38 12.84
C ASN A 34 -6.68 8.85 12.84
N PHE A 35 -5.83 8.13 12.10
CA PHE A 35 -5.85 6.66 12.07
C PHE A 35 -5.50 6.06 13.44
N GLY A 36 -4.47 6.57 14.11
CA GLY A 36 -4.07 6.13 15.45
C GLY A 36 -5.16 6.39 16.51
N ILE A 37 -5.90 7.49 16.39
CA ILE A 37 -7.05 7.80 17.25
C ILE A 37 -8.17 6.76 17.06
N ASN A 38 -8.42 6.29 15.84
CA ASN A 38 -9.42 5.26 15.57
C ASN A 38 -9.01 3.87 16.07
N LEU A 39 -7.71 3.53 16.09
CA LEU A 39 -7.22 2.25 16.62
C LEU A 39 -7.22 2.17 18.16
N ASN A 40 -7.17 3.32 18.85
CA ASN A 40 -7.14 3.39 20.31
C ASN A 40 -8.52 3.44 20.95
N ASN A 41 -9.58 3.58 20.14
CA ASN A 41 -10.95 3.55 20.61
C ASN A 41 -11.58 2.21 20.25
N SER A 42 -11.86 1.44 21.30
CA SER A 42 -12.73 0.26 21.44
C SER A 42 -12.15 -1.14 21.22
N ASP A 43 -12.45 -1.98 22.21
CA ASP A 43 -12.49 -3.45 22.19
C ASP A 43 -13.52 -3.94 21.15
N ILE A 44 -13.38 -3.57 19.88
CA ILE A 44 -14.20 -4.10 18.79
C ILE A 44 -13.58 -5.43 18.37
N GLU A 45 -14.33 -6.53 18.49
CA GLU A 45 -13.99 -7.78 17.80
C GLU A 45 -13.75 -7.47 16.33
N ASP A 46 -12.59 -7.89 15.78
CA ASP A 46 -12.26 -7.70 14.37
C ASP A 46 -13.42 -8.22 13.50
N ASP A 47 -14.19 -7.31 12.90
CA ASP A 47 -15.29 -7.67 12.02
C ASP A 47 -14.70 -8.02 10.66
N PHE A 48 -14.70 -9.31 10.34
CA PHE A 48 -14.30 -9.80 9.04
C PHE A 48 -15.42 -10.57 8.34
N ILE A 49 -15.57 -10.27 7.05
CA ILE A 49 -16.55 -10.89 6.17
C ILE A 49 -15.81 -11.50 4.99
N PHE A 50 -16.03 -12.79 4.78
CA PHE A 50 -15.55 -13.51 3.61
C PHE A 50 -16.61 -13.56 2.52
N LEU A 51 -16.21 -13.33 1.27
CA LEU A 51 -17.11 -13.32 0.12
C LEU A 51 -16.47 -14.02 -1.08
N LYS A 52 -17.32 -14.45 -2.02
CA LYS A 52 -16.93 -15.10 -3.29
C LYS A 52 -16.12 -16.38 -3.07
N ASP A 53 -16.81 -17.40 -2.58
CA ASP A 53 -16.26 -18.73 -2.35
C ASP A 53 -15.67 -19.32 -3.64
N HIS A 54 -14.56 -20.04 -3.53
CA HIS A 54 -13.96 -20.79 -4.63
C HIS A 54 -13.11 -21.96 -4.11
N ILE A 55 -12.55 -22.73 -5.04
CA ILE A 55 -11.67 -23.87 -4.74
C ILE A 55 -10.34 -23.85 -5.51
N SER A 56 -10.13 -22.83 -6.34
CA SER A 56 -9.00 -22.74 -7.28
C SER A 56 -7.77 -22.00 -6.75
N GLY A 57 -7.78 -21.54 -5.49
CA GLY A 57 -6.65 -20.83 -4.90
C GLY A 57 -5.53 -21.78 -4.43
N PRO A 58 -4.29 -21.28 -4.32
CA PRO A 58 -3.20 -22.10 -3.79
C PRO A 58 -3.44 -22.45 -2.32
N LEU A 59 -3.26 -23.73 -1.97
CA LEU A 59 -3.24 -24.21 -0.60
C LEU A 59 -1.83 -24.66 -0.24
N ILE A 60 -1.34 -24.21 0.92
CA ILE A 60 -0.11 -24.72 1.53
C ILE A 60 -0.46 -25.71 2.65
N LYS A 61 0.55 -26.36 3.25
CA LYS A 61 0.34 -27.36 4.31
C LYS A 61 -0.58 -26.82 5.41
N GLY A 62 -1.62 -27.59 5.75
CA GLY A 62 -2.62 -27.23 6.77
C GLY A 62 -3.81 -26.41 6.23
N CYS A 63 -3.66 -25.72 5.11
CA CYS A 63 -4.74 -24.95 4.50
C CYS A 63 -5.73 -25.87 3.78
N THR A 64 -7.02 -25.54 3.89
CA THR A 64 -8.13 -26.34 3.35
C THR A 64 -9.29 -25.43 2.94
N VAL A 65 -10.29 -26.01 2.27
CA VAL A 65 -11.59 -25.38 2.05
C VAL A 65 -12.29 -25.05 3.38
N PRO A 66 -13.15 -24.02 3.45
CA PRO A 66 -13.52 -23.11 2.36
C PRO A 66 -12.38 -22.14 1.96
N GLN A 67 -12.39 -21.69 0.70
CA GLN A 67 -11.52 -20.61 0.21
C GLN A 67 -12.38 -19.46 -0.33
N TYR A 68 -11.87 -18.24 -0.27
CA TYR A 68 -12.58 -17.02 -0.59
C TYR A 68 -11.71 -16.08 -1.42
N SER A 69 -12.34 -15.41 -2.39
CA SER A 69 -11.61 -14.44 -3.22
C SER A 69 -11.57 -13.06 -2.57
N ILE A 70 -12.47 -12.78 -1.62
CA ILE A 70 -12.62 -11.46 -1.00
C ILE A 70 -12.65 -11.59 0.52
N LEU A 71 -11.87 -10.73 1.18
CA LEU A 71 -11.90 -10.49 2.62
C LEU A 71 -12.24 -9.01 2.84
N LYS A 72 -13.28 -8.73 3.60
CA LYS A 72 -13.49 -7.42 4.22
C LYS A 72 -13.03 -7.51 5.67
N LEU A 73 -12.20 -6.58 6.13
CA LEU A 73 -11.69 -6.54 7.49
C LEU A 73 -11.58 -5.09 7.93
N ASN A 74 -12.27 -4.70 9.01
CA ASN A 74 -12.19 -3.34 9.58
C ASN A 74 -12.40 -2.24 8.51
N GLY A 75 -13.38 -2.45 7.64
CA GLY A 75 -13.72 -1.57 6.51
C GLY A 75 -12.73 -1.58 5.33
N MET A 76 -11.64 -2.35 5.39
CA MET A 76 -10.75 -2.58 4.26
C MET A 76 -11.24 -3.78 3.43
N LYS A 77 -11.21 -3.64 2.10
CA LYS A 77 -11.51 -4.74 1.17
C LYS A 77 -10.25 -5.26 0.51
N PHE A 78 -10.00 -6.55 0.65
CA PHE A 78 -8.92 -7.30 -0.01
C PHE A 78 -9.49 -8.27 -1.03
N GLU A 79 -8.88 -8.35 -2.20
CA GLU A 79 -9.30 -9.23 -3.29
C GLU A 79 -8.11 -10.04 -3.81
N ALA A 80 -7.99 -11.33 -3.44
CA ALA A 80 -6.80 -12.15 -3.69
C ALA A 80 -6.37 -12.20 -5.17
N GLN A 81 -7.33 -12.15 -6.10
CA GLN A 81 -7.09 -12.23 -7.54
C GLN A 81 -6.89 -10.85 -8.20
N ASN A 82 -7.06 -9.76 -7.46
CA ASN A 82 -6.95 -8.40 -7.97
C ASN A 82 -5.65 -7.75 -7.48
N LYS A 83 -4.69 -7.57 -8.40
CA LYS A 83 -3.37 -7.01 -8.11
C LYS A 83 -3.39 -5.61 -7.48
N ALA A 84 -4.47 -4.85 -7.67
CA ALA A 84 -4.60 -3.52 -7.08
C ALA A 84 -5.08 -3.56 -5.62
N ASN A 85 -5.71 -4.66 -5.20
CA ASN A 85 -6.40 -4.78 -3.91
C ASN A 85 -5.95 -5.99 -3.08
N ASN A 86 -4.82 -6.62 -3.41
CA ASN A 86 -4.33 -7.82 -2.73
C ASN A 86 -3.09 -7.59 -1.85
N CYS A 87 -2.65 -6.35 -1.66
CA CYS A 87 -1.48 -6.05 -0.84
C CYS A 87 -1.87 -5.55 0.55
N CYS A 88 -1.25 -6.12 1.58
CA CYS A 88 -1.49 -5.74 2.96
C CYS A 88 -0.21 -5.75 3.81
N GLY A 89 -0.27 -5.00 4.91
CA GLY A 89 0.70 -5.05 5.98
C GLY A 89 0.22 -6.02 7.05
N VAL A 90 1.11 -6.91 7.49
CA VAL A 90 0.85 -7.82 8.62
C VAL A 90 1.73 -7.45 9.82
N LYS A 91 1.49 -8.11 10.95
CA LYS A 91 2.32 -8.00 12.17
C LYS A 91 3.83 -8.03 11.83
N ASN A 92 4.61 -7.35 12.67
CA ASN A 92 6.06 -7.11 12.46
C ASN A 92 6.37 -6.25 11.22
N LYS A 93 5.42 -5.40 10.80
CA LYS A 93 5.57 -4.44 9.69
C LYS A 93 5.95 -5.10 8.36
N ARG A 94 5.59 -6.37 8.15
CA ARG A 94 5.85 -7.09 6.89
C ARG A 94 4.80 -6.70 5.87
N ILE A 95 5.18 -6.65 4.59
CA ILE A 95 4.28 -6.31 3.49
C ILE A 95 4.16 -7.54 2.61
N VAL A 96 2.94 -7.97 2.36
CA VAL A 96 2.65 -9.23 1.67
C VAL A 96 1.62 -9.02 0.56
N ILE A 97 1.66 -9.92 -0.42
CA ILE A 97 0.62 -10.07 -1.45
C ILE A 97 -0.20 -11.30 -1.09
N ILE A 98 -1.51 -11.11 -0.92
CA ILE A 98 -2.48 -12.18 -0.70
C ILE A 98 -2.68 -12.92 -2.03
N GLU A 99 -2.41 -14.23 -2.04
CA GLU A 99 -2.71 -15.13 -3.16
C GLU A 99 -3.96 -15.97 -2.90
N ASN A 100 -4.36 -16.16 -1.64
CA ASN A 100 -5.58 -16.87 -1.26
C ASN A 100 -6.08 -16.48 0.13
N ILE A 101 -7.35 -16.75 0.42
CA ILE A 101 -7.95 -16.64 1.76
C ILE A 101 -8.66 -17.96 2.05
N CYS A 102 -8.35 -18.63 3.15
CA CYS A 102 -8.89 -19.97 3.42
C CYS A 102 -8.84 -20.35 4.91
N CYS A 103 -9.42 -21.50 5.25
CA CYS A 103 -9.29 -22.07 6.59
C CYS A 103 -7.98 -22.87 6.74
N ASN A 104 -7.35 -22.81 7.91
CA ASN A 104 -6.26 -23.71 8.27
C ASN A 104 -6.69 -24.65 9.41
N LYS A 105 -6.59 -25.96 9.17
CA LYS A 105 -7.06 -26.99 10.11
C LYS A 105 -6.18 -27.16 11.35
N ASP A 106 -4.89 -26.83 11.24
CA ASP A 106 -3.92 -27.04 12.32
C ASP A 106 -4.10 -25.95 13.39
N ILE A 107 -4.32 -24.70 12.96
CA ILE A 107 -4.61 -23.57 13.88
C ILE A 107 -6.11 -23.34 14.12
N LYS A 108 -6.99 -24.00 13.35
CA LYS A 108 -8.46 -23.87 13.40
C LYS A 108 -8.95 -22.43 13.25
N ASP A 109 -8.36 -21.69 12.32
CA ASP A 109 -8.63 -20.27 12.10
C ASP A 109 -8.52 -19.93 10.60
N TYR A 110 -9.06 -18.77 10.21
CA TYR A 110 -8.91 -18.25 8.86
C TYR A 110 -7.55 -17.60 8.66
N VAL A 111 -6.95 -17.89 7.51
CA VAL A 111 -5.63 -17.40 7.11
C VAL A 111 -5.67 -16.80 5.72
N ILE A 112 -4.75 -15.88 5.47
CA ILE A 112 -4.31 -15.56 4.13
C ILE A 112 -3.15 -16.48 3.75
N VAL A 113 -3.13 -16.98 2.52
CA VAL A 113 -1.93 -17.51 1.89
C VAL A 113 -1.30 -16.38 1.10
N ASP A 114 -0.03 -16.11 1.35
CA ASP A 114 0.62 -14.89 0.89
C ASP A 114 2.03 -15.13 0.36
N LYS A 115 2.60 -14.08 -0.24
CA LYS A 115 4.03 -13.93 -0.47
C LYS A 115 4.51 -12.61 0.09
N GLU A 116 5.57 -12.66 0.89
CA GLU A 116 6.19 -11.50 1.52
C GLU A 116 7.19 -10.82 0.58
N PHE A 117 7.24 -9.50 0.59
CA PHE A 117 8.35 -8.76 0.00
C PHE A 117 9.59 -8.84 0.89
N MET A 118 10.59 -9.57 0.43
CA MET A 118 11.83 -9.83 1.18
C MET A 118 12.75 -8.62 1.24
N ASN A 119 12.75 -7.79 0.19
CA ASN A 119 13.49 -6.55 0.17
C ASN A 119 12.55 -5.40 0.49
N LYS A 120 12.84 -4.65 1.55
CA LYS A 120 12.07 -3.49 1.98
C LYS A 120 13.01 -2.40 2.49
N LYS A 121 12.92 -1.21 1.92
CA LYS A 121 13.68 -0.03 2.36
C LYS A 121 12.82 1.24 2.23
N PRO A 122 13.16 2.35 2.89
CA PRO A 122 12.49 3.63 2.62
C PRO A 122 12.53 3.94 1.12
N LEU A 123 11.41 4.44 0.58
CA LEU A 123 11.33 4.91 -0.81
C LEU A 123 12.18 6.16 -1.01
N TYR A 124 12.20 7.05 -0.01
CA TYR A 124 13.06 8.24 0.04
C TYR A 124 13.52 8.50 1.48
N SER A 125 14.66 9.18 1.63
CA SER A 125 15.26 9.54 2.91
C SER A 125 15.15 11.03 3.24
N LEU A 126 14.95 11.88 2.22
CA LEU A 126 14.86 13.33 2.34
C LEU A 126 13.47 13.84 1.91
N PRO A 127 12.97 14.93 2.52
CA PRO A 127 13.52 15.62 3.70
C PRO A 127 13.34 14.83 5.00
N TYR A 128 12.57 13.75 4.96
CA TYR A 128 12.29 12.86 6.08
C TYR A 128 12.13 11.43 5.55
N SER A 129 12.57 10.42 6.30
CA SER A 129 12.50 9.04 5.84
C SER A 129 11.06 8.60 5.64
N SER A 130 10.73 8.13 4.44
CA SER A 130 9.40 7.66 4.08
C SER A 130 8.93 6.48 4.95
N SER A 131 9.85 5.75 5.58
CA SER A 131 9.55 4.63 6.48
C SER A 131 8.72 5.02 7.69
N TYR A 132 8.87 6.27 8.17
CA TYR A 132 8.05 6.79 9.27
C TYR A 132 6.59 7.00 8.85
N LEU A 133 6.36 7.22 7.56
CA LEU A 133 5.04 7.31 6.95
C LEU A 133 4.50 5.96 6.49
N GLY A 134 5.24 4.87 6.78
CA GLY A 134 4.91 3.52 6.32
C GLY A 134 5.08 3.32 4.80
N ILE A 135 5.80 4.21 4.11
CA ILE A 135 6.01 4.15 2.66
C ILE A 135 7.36 3.50 2.37
N PHE A 136 7.38 2.51 1.48
CA PHE A 136 8.57 1.70 1.21
C PHE A 136 8.77 1.41 -0.28
N GLU A 137 10.02 1.28 -0.72
CA GLU A 137 10.36 0.50 -1.92
C GLU A 137 10.41 -0.98 -1.51
N VAL A 138 9.66 -1.81 -2.22
CA VAL A 138 9.59 -3.26 -1.98
C VAL A 138 9.90 -4.05 -3.25
N SER A 139 10.55 -5.20 -3.09
CA SER A 139 10.84 -6.12 -4.19
C SER A 139 11.10 -7.54 -3.68
N LYS A 140 11.24 -8.48 -4.63
CA LYS A 140 11.55 -9.89 -4.38
C LYS A 140 10.54 -10.58 -3.46
N LEU A 141 9.59 -11.28 -4.07
CA LEU A 141 8.61 -12.07 -3.33
C LEU A 141 9.23 -13.36 -2.77
N SER A 142 8.80 -13.74 -1.56
CA SER A 142 9.17 -14.99 -0.91
C SER A 142 8.48 -16.20 -1.54
N HIS A 143 8.82 -17.39 -1.04
CA HIS A 143 7.93 -18.55 -1.14
C HIS A 143 6.62 -18.30 -0.39
N ARG A 144 5.58 -19.07 -0.72
CA ARG A 144 4.29 -18.92 -0.08
C ARG A 144 4.38 -19.18 1.41
N ASN A 145 3.73 -18.33 2.17
CA ASN A 145 3.52 -18.49 3.60
C ASN A 145 2.04 -18.28 3.92
N MET A 146 1.72 -18.26 5.21
CA MET A 146 0.40 -17.89 5.67
C MET A 146 0.46 -17.00 6.91
N TRP A 147 -0.56 -16.16 7.04
CA TRP A 147 -0.82 -15.38 8.24
C TRP A 147 -2.28 -15.51 8.66
N PRO A 148 -2.58 -15.63 9.97
CA PRO A 148 -3.95 -15.44 10.46
C PRO A 148 -4.53 -14.11 9.99
N VAL A 149 -5.82 -14.08 9.64
CA VAL A 149 -6.49 -12.85 9.16
C VAL A 149 -6.36 -11.70 10.17
N LYS A 150 -6.49 -11.99 11.46
CA LYS A 150 -6.26 -11.05 12.59
C LYS A 150 -4.84 -10.47 12.69
N CYS A 151 -3.89 -10.94 11.88
CA CYS A 151 -2.56 -10.37 11.81
C CYS A 151 -2.43 -9.28 10.75
N ILE A 152 -3.45 -9.07 9.91
CA ILE A 152 -3.51 -7.97 8.95
C ILE A 152 -3.74 -6.67 9.72
N MET A 153 -2.90 -5.68 9.44
CA MET A 153 -2.89 -4.39 10.15
C MET A 153 -3.30 -3.23 9.25
N LEU A 154 -2.97 -3.28 7.95
CA LEU A 154 -3.31 -2.21 7.01
C LEU A 154 -3.33 -2.69 5.56
N LYS A 155 -4.01 -1.94 4.70
CA LYS A 155 -4.03 -2.14 3.25
C LYS A 155 -2.93 -1.30 2.59
N TYR A 156 -2.29 -1.87 1.57
CA TYR A 156 -1.27 -1.19 0.77
C TYR A 156 -1.70 -1.09 -0.68
N TYR A 157 -1.34 0.03 -1.31
CA TYR A 157 -1.36 0.17 -2.75
C TYR A 157 0.07 0.04 -3.30
N LEU A 158 0.24 -0.73 -4.37
CA LEU A 158 1.53 -0.95 -5.02
C LEU A 158 1.59 -0.17 -6.33
N PHE A 159 2.56 0.73 -6.45
CA PHE A 159 2.86 1.42 -7.70
C PHE A 159 4.14 0.82 -8.32
N PRO A 160 4.12 0.36 -9.58
CA PRO A 160 5.34 -0.09 -10.25
C PRO A 160 6.30 1.09 -10.44
N ILE A 161 7.59 0.86 -10.21
CA ILE A 161 8.62 1.88 -10.43
C ILE A 161 9.05 1.82 -11.90
N PRO A 162 8.93 2.92 -12.69
CA PRO A 162 9.10 2.90 -14.15
C PRO A 162 10.44 2.30 -14.64
N GLU A 163 11.52 2.51 -13.88
CA GLU A 163 12.85 2.02 -14.24
C GLU A 163 13.10 0.56 -13.85
N ASN A 164 12.22 -0.05 -13.06
CA ASN A 164 12.40 -1.41 -12.60
C ASN A 164 11.06 -2.11 -12.33
N ASN A 165 10.62 -2.91 -13.31
CA ASN A 165 9.38 -3.69 -13.25
C ASN A 165 9.34 -4.74 -12.12
N SER A 166 10.46 -5.00 -11.43
CA SER A 166 10.51 -5.92 -10.27
C SER A 166 10.39 -5.20 -8.92
N LYS A 167 10.29 -3.87 -8.94
CA LYS A 167 10.18 -3.02 -7.75
C LYS A 167 8.88 -2.25 -7.72
N PHE A 168 8.36 -2.09 -6.52
CA PHE A 168 7.12 -1.37 -6.27
C PHE A 168 7.34 -0.35 -5.15
N ALA A 169 6.67 0.78 -5.27
CA ALA A 169 6.46 1.69 -4.16
C ALA A 169 5.17 1.29 -3.45
N ALA A 170 5.28 0.89 -2.18
CA ALA A 170 4.17 0.48 -1.34
C ALA A 170 3.70 1.65 -0.47
N PHE A 171 2.44 2.06 -0.64
CA PHE A 171 1.82 3.15 0.11
C PHE A 171 0.71 2.62 1.02
N PRO A 172 0.72 2.96 2.31
CA PRO A 172 -0.33 2.55 3.22
C PRO A 172 -1.60 3.38 2.97
N LEU A 173 -2.72 2.68 2.81
CA LEU A 173 -4.06 3.27 2.81
C LEU A 173 -4.49 3.45 4.26
N LEU A 174 -4.40 4.70 4.73
CA LEU A 174 -4.71 5.08 6.12
C LEU A 174 -6.18 5.44 6.32
N HIS A 175 -6.93 5.64 5.23
CA HIS A 175 -8.37 5.90 5.28
C HIS A 175 -9.13 4.63 4.98
N ILE A 176 -10.10 4.33 5.83
CA ILE A 176 -11.11 3.30 5.59
C ILE A 176 -12.05 3.85 4.52
N GLU A 177 -12.29 3.09 3.46
CA GLU A 177 -13.13 3.48 2.33
C GLU A 177 -14.58 3.75 2.81
N GLN A 178 -14.94 5.02 3.02
CA GLN A 178 -16.31 5.45 2.71
C GLN A 178 -16.31 5.77 1.20
N GLU A 179 -16.52 4.70 0.43
CA GLU A 179 -16.65 4.69 -1.03
C GLU A 179 -15.35 4.99 -1.81
N GLU A 180 -14.94 4.00 -2.59
CA GLU A 180 -13.87 4.05 -3.60
C GLU A 180 -13.82 5.41 -4.34
N ARG A 181 -12.72 6.16 -4.21
CA ARG A 181 -12.44 7.37 -5.01
C ARG A 181 -10.94 7.63 -5.15
N PRO A 182 -10.52 8.38 -6.17
CA PRO A 182 -10.75 8.25 -7.61
C PRO A 182 -9.48 7.68 -8.29
N GLN A 183 -9.48 7.53 -9.62
CA GLN A 183 -8.28 7.28 -10.41
C GLN A 183 -7.28 8.44 -10.22
N LEU A 184 -6.44 8.37 -9.19
CA LEU A 184 -5.32 9.28 -9.00
C LEU A 184 -4.24 8.86 -9.99
N TYR A 185 -4.25 9.53 -11.14
CA TYR A 185 -3.08 9.56 -12.01
C TYR A 185 -1.99 10.31 -11.25
N CYS A 186 -1.05 9.56 -10.68
CA CYS A 186 0.17 10.11 -10.09
C CYS A 186 1.30 9.91 -11.09
N ILE A 187 2.06 10.97 -11.36
CA ILE A 187 3.31 10.85 -12.10
C ILE A 187 4.41 10.61 -11.06
N ILE A 188 5.13 9.50 -11.22
CA ILE A 188 6.38 9.27 -10.50
C ILE A 188 7.44 10.06 -11.26
N ILE A 189 8.05 11.06 -10.61
CA ILE A 189 9.18 11.80 -11.16
C ILE A 189 10.43 11.37 -10.41
N GLU A 190 11.46 11.03 -11.17
CA GLU A 190 12.79 10.75 -10.64
C GLU A 190 13.63 12.02 -10.64
N PHE A 191 14.18 12.35 -9.47
CA PHE A 191 15.10 13.45 -9.24
C PHE A 191 16.46 12.89 -8.80
N ASN A 192 17.50 13.72 -8.91
CA ASN A 192 18.86 13.34 -8.49
C ASN A 192 18.95 12.92 -7.01
N ASP A 193 17.97 13.27 -6.18
CA ASP A 193 17.84 12.97 -4.75
C ASP A 193 16.71 11.98 -4.40
N GLY A 194 15.96 11.46 -5.38
CA GLY A 194 14.99 10.38 -5.17
C GLY A 194 13.72 10.44 -6.05
N LEU A 195 12.79 9.50 -5.80
CA LEU A 195 11.50 9.42 -6.48
C LEU A 195 10.43 10.20 -5.72
N GLN A 196 9.67 11.05 -6.42
CA GLN A 196 8.51 11.75 -5.85
C GLN A 196 7.23 11.44 -6.62
N LEU A 197 6.11 11.32 -5.91
CA LEU A 197 4.78 11.26 -6.51
C LEU A 197 4.19 12.66 -6.63
N ILE A 198 3.88 13.06 -7.87
CA ILE A 198 3.18 14.30 -8.15
C ILE A 198 1.80 13.97 -8.71
N PRO A 199 0.71 14.47 -8.10
CA PRO A 199 -0.62 14.37 -8.68
C PRO A 199 -0.65 14.97 -10.10
N HIS A 200 -1.19 14.25 -11.08
CA HIS A 200 -1.20 14.67 -12.49
C HIS A 200 -1.84 16.04 -12.69
N ASN A 201 -2.86 16.39 -11.91
CA ASN A 201 -3.52 17.70 -11.95
C ASN A 201 -2.64 18.87 -11.51
N TRP A 202 -1.55 18.64 -10.78
CA TRP A 202 -0.62 19.70 -10.39
C TRP A 202 0.27 20.15 -11.56
N ILE A 203 0.49 19.26 -12.53
CA ILE A 203 1.31 19.56 -13.71
C ILE A 203 0.50 20.37 -14.75
N LEU A 204 -0.81 20.15 -14.83
CA LEU A 204 -1.69 20.87 -15.77
C LEU A 204 -2.08 22.29 -15.32
N SER A 205 -1.89 22.63 -14.04
CA SER A 205 -2.30 23.93 -13.47
C SER A 205 -1.42 25.14 -13.85
N LYS A 206 -0.47 24.98 -14.79
CA LYS A 206 0.44 26.05 -15.24
C LYS A 206 0.35 26.36 -16.75
N GLN A 207 -0.83 26.23 -17.34
CA GLN A 207 -1.13 26.81 -18.66
C GLN A 207 -2.26 27.85 -18.53
N LEU A 208 -1.95 28.98 -17.91
CA LEU A 208 -2.62 30.28 -18.11
C LEU A 208 -1.57 31.39 -17.96
#